data_AF-A0A392R201-F1
#
_entry.id   AF-A0A392R201-F1
#
_cell.length_a   1.000
_cell.length_b   1.000
_cell.length_c   1.000
_cell.angle_alpha   90.00
_cell.angle_beta   90.00
_cell.angle_gamma   90.00
#
_symmetry.space_group_name_H-M   'P 1'
#
loop_
_entity.id
_entity.type
_entity.pdbx_description
1 polymer ?
#
loop_
_entity_poly.entity_id
_entity_poly.type
_entity_poly.pdbx_seq_one_letter_code
_entity_poly.pdbx_strand_id
1 'polypeptide(L)' 'ELGITALHIKLRATGGNKTKTPGPGAQAALRALARSGMKIGRIGI' A
#
# COMPACT_ATOMS: atom_id res chain seq x y z
N GLU A 1 3.76 21.08 -1.36
CA GLU A 1 2.99 19.85 -1.10
C GLU A 1 1.77 19.79 -2.03
N LEU A 2 1.27 18.60 -2.36
CA LEU A 2 0.18 18.41 -3.33
C LEU A 2 -1.23 18.43 -2.70
N GLY A 3 -1.35 18.67 -1.38
CA GLY A 3 -2.65 18.71 -0.68
C GLY A 3 -3.39 17.37 -0.62
N ILE A 4 -2.70 16.25 -0.86
CA ILE A 4 -3.30 14.91 -0.81
C ILE A 4 -3.42 14.48 0.64
N THR A 5 -4.65 14.18 1.08
CA THR A 5 -4.95 13.81 2.47
C THR A 5 -5.50 12.39 2.62
N ALA A 6 -5.91 11.76 1.51
CA ALA A 6 -6.48 10.42 1.50
C ALA A 6 -6.03 9.62 0.26
N LEU A 7 -5.90 8.30 0.43
CA LEU A 7 -5.40 7.37 -0.58
C LEU A 7 -6.25 6.09 -0.64
N HIS A 8 -6.46 5.57 -1.85
CA HIS A 8 -6.78 4.17 -2.09
C HIS A 8 -5.50 3.47 -2.55
N ILE A 9 -5.22 2.31 -1.98
CA ILE A 9 -3.96 1.59 -2.19
C ILE A 9 -4.27 0.29 -2.89
N LYS A 10 -3.53 -0.01 -3.97
CA LYS A 10 -3.54 -1.31 -4.62
C LYS A 10 -2.18 -1.96 -4.41
N LEU A 11 -2.18 -3.09 -3.73
CA LEU A 11 -1.00 -3.87 -3.44
C LEU A 11 -0.76 -4.87 -4.57
N ARG A 12 0.49 -5.01 -5.02
CA ARG A 12 0.84 -5.96 -6.09
C ARG A 12 2.20 -6.57 -5.81
N ALA A 13 2.26 -7.91 -5.83
CA ALA A 13 3.51 -8.66 -5.87
C ALA A 13 4.04 -8.77 -7.30
N THR A 14 5.18 -9.45 -7.49
CA THR A 14 5.82 -9.60 -8.81
C THR A 14 4.89 -10.23 -9.86
N GLY A 15 4.14 -11.27 -9.47
CA GLY A 15 3.15 -11.92 -10.34
C GLY A 15 3.75 -12.80 -11.45
N GLY A 16 2.93 -13.16 -12.44
CA GLY A 16 3.32 -14.11 -13.50
C GLY A 16 3.58 -15.51 -12.93
N ASN A 17 4.69 -16.13 -13.37
CA ASN A 17 5.18 -17.41 -12.84
C ASN A 17 5.97 -17.26 -11.53
N LYS A 18 6.08 -16.03 -10.99
CA LYS A 18 6.74 -15.74 -9.70
C LYS A 18 5.68 -15.58 -8.60
N THR A 19 6.13 -15.23 -7.39
CA THR A 19 5.24 -15.02 -6.25
C THR A 19 4.17 -13.96 -6.54
N LYS A 20 2.93 -14.32 -6.23
CA LYS A 20 1.76 -13.42 -6.21
C LYS A 20 1.50 -12.87 -4.81
N THR A 21 2.20 -13.40 -3.81
CA THR A 21 2.11 -12.93 -2.42
C THR A 21 3.03 -11.72 -2.24
N PRO A 22 2.50 -10.57 -1.78
CA PRO A 22 3.32 -9.40 -1.47
C PRO A 22 4.33 -9.71 -0.36
N GLY A 23 5.53 -9.14 -0.47
CA GLY A 23 6.56 -9.31 0.55
C GLY A 23 6.24 -8.58 1.86
N PRO A 24 6.99 -8.85 2.95
CA PRO A 24 6.74 -8.26 4.27
C PRO A 24 6.81 -6.72 4.28
N GLY A 25 7.57 -6.12 3.36
CA GLY A 25 7.65 -4.66 3.18
C GLY A 25 6.31 -3.99 2.81
N ALA A 26 5.36 -4.74 2.24
CA ALA A 26 4.04 -4.22 1.90
C ALA A 26 3.29 -3.68 3.12
N GLN A 27 3.26 -4.48 4.20
CA GLN A 27 2.56 -4.11 5.42
C GLN A 27 3.31 -3.01 6.18
N ALA A 28 4.64 -3.02 6.14
CA ALA A 28 5.46 -1.96 6.73
C ALA A 28 5.20 -0.60 6.07
N ALA A 29 5.18 -0.55 4.73
CA ALA A 29 4.90 0.68 3.97
C ALA A 29 3.48 1.22 4.25
N LEU A 30 2.47 0.33 4.27
CA LEU A 30 1.10 0.71 4.60
C LEU A 30 1.01 1.37 5.99
N ARG A 31 1.67 0.78 6.97
CA ARG A 31 1.72 1.31 8.34
C ARG A 31 2.44 2.66 8.39
N ALA A 32 3.51 2.85 7.61
CA ALA A 32 4.22 4.12 7.54
C ALA A 32 3.32 5.24 7.00
N LEU A 33 2.55 4.98 5.94
CA LEU A 33 1.60 5.93 5.36
C LEU A 33 0.47 6.29 6.34
N ALA A 34 -0.09 5.30 7.04
CA ALA A 34 -1.11 5.57 8.05
C ALA A 34 -0.56 6.45 9.19
N ARG A 35 0.69 6.20 9.62
CA ARG A 35 1.35 6.99 10.66
C ARG A 35 1.76 8.39 10.22
N SER A 36 2.01 8.61 8.94
CA SER A 36 2.29 9.94 8.39
C SER A 36 1.03 10.81 8.26
N GLY A 37 -0.12 10.35 8.77
CA GLY A 37 -1.36 11.11 8.78
C GLY A 37 -2.22 10.95 7.52
N MET A 38 -1.87 10.03 6.61
CA MET A 38 -2.71 9.77 5.43
C MET A 38 -3.91 8.90 5.77
N LYS A 39 -5.09 9.31 5.30
CA LYS A 39 -6.32 8.52 5.42
C LYS A 39 -6.34 7.44 4.35
N ILE A 40 -6.56 6.19 4.74
CA ILE A 40 -6.59 5.05 3.81
C ILE A 40 -8.04 4.59 3.67
N GLY A 41 -8.61 4.69 2.46
CA GLY A 41 -10.01 4.34 2.21
C GLY A 41 -10.22 2.87 1.86
N ARG A 42 -9.49 2.37 0.85
CA ARG A 42 -9.59 0.99 0.37
C ARG A 42 -8.20 0.43 0.11
N ILE A 43 -8.04 -0.85 0.40
CA ILE A 43 -6.83 -1.62 0.09
C ILE A 43 -7.26 -2.76 -0.80
N GLY A 44 -6.81 -2.74 -2.06
CA GLY A 44 -6.96 -3.84 -3.00
C GLY A 44 -5.71 -4.70 -3.05
N ILE A 45 -5.87 -5.99 -3.36
CA ILE A 45 -4.79 -6.94 -3.67
C ILE A 45 -4.66 -7.17 -5.19
#